data_AF-A0A2J6SJF4-F1
#
_entry.id   AF-A0A2J6SJF4-F1
#
_cell.length_a   1.000
_cell.length_b   1.000
_cell.length_c   1.000
_cell.angle_alpha   90.00
_cell.angle_beta   90.00
_cell.angle_gamma   90.00
#
_symmetry.space_group_name_H-M   'P 1'
#
loop_
_entity.id
_entity.type
_entity.pdbx_description
1 polymer ?
#
loop_
_entity_poly.entity_id
_entity_poly.type
_entity_poly.pdbx_seq_one_letter_code
_entity_poly.pdbx_strand_id
1 'polypeptide(L)'
;MEAEPAHSMGFIGCSMAENVAQGYVAVGGQRMWGPYGTSGMVVQSWTSTTSASWKLFDTQVAKYGKPNAVWVQVCIFANPGATYEEVKSLIANARQHAAPGAKIYITGQPIYPDNPSSCALAGPTGPALTESLAKQAAADATQNVTYPGTFQLMKGQEVDGCHANTAGQASLGKQAVAFWG
;
A
#
# COMPACT_ATOMS: atom_id res chain seq x y z
N MET A 1 2.17 -24.67 7.44
CA MET A 1 2.32 -23.28 7.87
C MET A 1 1.01 -22.89 8.53
N GLU A 2 1.07 -22.41 9.77
CA GLU A 2 -0.10 -21.91 10.47
C GLU A 2 -0.58 -20.64 9.76
N ALA A 3 -1.90 -20.49 9.60
CA ALA A 3 -2.46 -19.28 9.00
C ALA A 3 -2.13 -18.09 9.92
N GLU A 4 -1.64 -16.99 9.33
CA GLU A 4 -1.33 -15.78 10.10
C GLU A 4 -2.61 -15.23 10.75
N PRO A 5 -2.56 -14.67 11.97
CA PRO A 5 -3.76 -14.24 12.66
C PRO A 5 -4.55 -13.18 11.87
N ALA A 6 -5.88 -13.20 12.01
CA ALA A 6 -6.73 -12.17 11.44
C ALA A 6 -6.32 -10.78 11.97
N HIS A 7 -6.33 -9.78 11.09
CA HIS A 7 -5.97 -8.39 11.40
C HIS A 7 -4.56 -8.21 11.99
N SER A 8 -3.63 -9.15 11.73
CA SER A 8 -2.23 -9.04 12.13
C SER A 8 -1.40 -8.10 11.24
N MET A 9 -1.92 -7.74 10.06
CA MET A 9 -1.24 -6.87 9.11
C MET A 9 -1.94 -5.52 8.98
N GLY A 10 -1.23 -4.44 9.27
CA GLY A 10 -1.66 -3.08 8.95
C GLY A 10 -1.27 -2.69 7.52
N PHE A 11 -1.82 -1.60 7.02
CA PHE A 11 -1.36 -1.02 5.75
C PHE A 11 -1.27 0.49 5.83
N ILE A 12 -0.45 1.09 4.96
CA ILE A 12 -0.40 2.54 4.72
C ILE A 12 -0.33 2.80 3.21
N GLY A 13 -0.79 3.98 2.80
CA GLY A 13 -0.83 4.39 1.40
C GLY A 13 -1.97 5.38 1.16
N CYS A 14 -2.40 5.49 -0.08
CA CYS A 14 -3.47 6.38 -0.54
C CYS A 14 -4.77 5.62 -0.85
N SER A 15 -5.69 6.25 -1.60
CA SER A 15 -6.97 5.70 -2.04
C SER A 15 -6.84 4.41 -2.85
N MET A 16 -5.70 4.23 -3.54
CA MET A 16 -5.40 2.96 -4.20
C MET A 16 -5.12 1.83 -3.20
N ALA A 17 -4.51 2.13 -2.05
CA ALA A 17 -4.31 1.15 -1.00
C ALA A 17 -5.64 0.76 -0.35
N GLU A 18 -6.54 1.73 -0.20
CA GLU A 18 -7.93 1.52 0.21
C GLU A 18 -8.68 0.61 -0.76
N ASN A 19 -8.54 0.80 -2.07
CA ASN A 19 -9.15 -0.09 -3.06
C ASN A 19 -8.64 -1.54 -2.95
N VAL A 20 -7.34 -1.72 -2.71
CA VAL A 20 -6.77 -3.06 -2.45
C VAL A 20 -7.34 -3.64 -1.16
N ALA A 21 -7.41 -2.87 -0.06
CA ALA A 21 -7.93 -3.34 1.22
C ALA A 21 -9.43 -3.68 1.17
N GLN A 22 -10.24 -2.85 0.51
CA GLN A 22 -11.65 -3.11 0.22
C GLN A 22 -11.81 -4.43 -0.55
N GLY A 23 -11.04 -4.58 -1.63
CA GLY A 23 -11.00 -5.79 -2.42
C GLY A 23 -10.61 -7.03 -1.62
N TYR A 24 -9.51 -6.93 -0.87
CA TYR A 24 -8.95 -8.03 -0.07
C TYR A 24 -9.97 -8.59 0.91
N VAL A 25 -10.63 -7.73 1.68
CA VAL A 25 -11.67 -8.16 2.62
C VAL A 25 -12.88 -8.71 1.87
N ALA A 26 -13.30 -8.09 0.77
CA ALA A 26 -14.46 -8.53 -0.01
C ALA A 26 -14.27 -9.94 -0.63
N VAL A 27 -13.03 -10.33 -0.93
CA VAL A 27 -12.71 -11.68 -1.44
C VAL A 27 -12.35 -12.68 -0.33
N GLY A 28 -12.54 -12.31 0.93
CA GLY A 28 -12.38 -13.20 2.09
C GLY A 28 -10.99 -13.20 2.74
N GLY A 29 -10.12 -12.27 2.38
CA GLY A 29 -8.85 -12.06 3.07
C GLY A 29 -9.04 -11.61 4.52
N GLN A 30 -8.30 -12.20 5.45
CA GLN A 30 -8.49 -11.95 6.89
C GLN A 30 -7.28 -11.31 7.58
N ARG A 31 -6.07 -11.46 7.02
CA ARG A 31 -4.82 -11.05 7.67
C ARG A 31 -4.67 -9.52 7.76
N MET A 32 -4.95 -8.83 6.66
CA MET A 32 -4.85 -7.37 6.59
C MET A 32 -6.05 -6.68 7.24
N TRP A 33 -5.84 -5.49 7.80
CA TRP A 33 -6.93 -4.63 8.24
C TRP A 33 -7.85 -4.26 7.08
N GLY A 34 -9.13 -4.02 7.43
CA GLY A 34 -10.07 -3.43 6.50
C GLY A 34 -9.79 -1.96 6.20
N PRO A 35 -10.47 -1.40 5.19
CA PRO A 35 -10.36 0.01 4.82
C PRO A 35 -10.64 0.94 5.99
N TYR A 36 -9.89 2.05 6.10
CA TYR A 36 -10.01 2.99 7.22
C TYR A 36 -9.92 4.48 6.83
N GLY A 37 -9.90 4.80 5.54
CA GLY A 37 -10.05 6.15 5.00
C GLY A 37 -8.73 6.87 4.69
N THR A 38 -7.76 6.20 4.06
CA THR A 38 -6.47 6.86 3.73
C THR A 38 -6.56 7.94 2.63
N SER A 39 -7.52 7.88 1.70
CA SER A 39 -7.77 8.95 0.72
C SER A 39 -6.47 9.44 0.01
N GLY A 40 -6.23 10.75 -0.11
CA GLY A 40 -5.05 11.32 -0.76
C GLY A 40 -3.72 11.23 0.03
N MET A 41 -3.58 10.31 1.01
CA MET A 41 -2.36 10.19 1.83
C MET A 41 -1.21 9.56 1.03
N VAL A 42 -0.56 10.36 0.20
CA VAL A 42 0.66 10.02 -0.56
C VAL A 42 1.88 9.94 0.37
N VAL A 43 3.05 9.54 -0.16
CA VAL A 43 4.31 9.37 0.61
C VAL A 43 4.56 10.49 1.61
N GLN A 44 4.42 11.75 1.20
CA GLN A 44 4.66 12.93 2.05
C GLN A 44 3.73 13.02 3.27
N SER A 45 2.54 12.41 3.20
CA SER A 45 1.60 12.35 4.32
C SER A 45 2.09 11.43 5.44
N TRP A 46 3.10 10.59 5.20
CA TRP A 46 3.61 9.58 6.13
C TRP A 46 5.06 9.82 6.58
N THR A 47 5.75 10.86 6.08
CA THR A 47 7.17 11.13 6.39
C THR A 47 7.41 11.72 7.79
N SER A 48 6.38 12.24 8.45
CA SER A 48 6.44 12.67 9.86
C SER A 48 5.64 11.72 10.75
N THR A 49 6.25 11.12 11.77
CA THR A 49 5.62 10.15 12.70
C THR A 49 4.44 10.70 13.50
N THR A 50 4.26 12.02 13.51
CA THR A 50 3.15 12.69 14.21
C THR A 50 2.08 13.25 13.27
N SER A 51 2.15 12.89 11.98
CA SER A 51 1.20 13.34 10.96
C SER A 51 -0.23 12.85 11.24
N ALA A 52 -1.22 13.52 10.64
CA ALA A 52 -2.62 13.09 10.72
C ALA A 52 -2.82 11.66 10.20
N SER A 53 -2.05 11.25 9.19
CA SER A 53 -2.09 9.89 8.62
C SER A 53 -1.65 8.84 9.64
N TRP A 54 -0.59 9.10 10.41
CA TRP A 54 -0.16 8.20 11.48
C TRP A 54 -1.14 8.16 12.65
N LYS A 55 -1.76 9.30 13.01
CA LYS A 55 -2.85 9.29 14.01
C LYS A 55 -4.04 8.43 13.57
N LEU A 56 -4.36 8.43 12.28
CA LEU A 56 -5.39 7.58 11.72
C LEU A 56 -4.99 6.09 11.77
N PHE A 57 -3.74 5.76 11.42
CA PHE A 57 -3.19 4.42 11.59
C PHE A 57 -3.22 3.96 13.05
N ASP A 58 -2.84 4.83 13.99
CA ASP A 58 -2.83 4.53 15.43
C ASP A 58 -4.25 4.29 15.99
N THR A 59 -5.27 4.85 15.35
CA THR A 59 -6.67 4.51 15.67
C THR A 59 -6.98 3.06 15.30
N GLN A 60 -6.40 2.52 14.23
CA GLN A 60 -6.53 1.11 13.89
C GLN A 60 -5.69 0.22 14.82
N VAL A 61 -4.50 0.69 15.23
CA VAL A 61 -3.69 0.01 16.27
C VAL A 61 -4.47 -0.12 17.57
N ALA A 62 -5.20 0.92 17.99
CA ALA A 62 -6.05 0.85 19.19
C ALA A 62 -7.20 -0.17 19.06
N LYS A 63 -7.65 -0.44 17.83
CA LYS A 63 -8.74 -1.38 17.53
C LYS A 63 -8.27 -2.83 17.37
N TYR A 64 -7.16 -3.06 16.66
CA TYR A 64 -6.70 -4.40 16.28
C TYR A 64 -5.40 -4.82 16.99
N GLY A 65 -4.77 -3.92 17.73
CA GLY A 65 -3.42 -4.11 18.28
C GLY A 65 -2.32 -3.67 17.31
N LYS A 66 -1.09 -3.62 17.82
CA LYS A 66 0.08 -3.32 16.98
C LYS A 66 0.30 -4.46 15.98
N PRO A 67 0.38 -4.19 14.68
CA PRO A 67 0.47 -5.24 13.68
C PRO A 67 1.88 -5.86 13.66
N ASN A 68 1.95 -7.17 13.40
CA ASN A 68 3.22 -7.89 13.22
C ASN A 68 3.71 -7.81 11.76
N ALA A 69 2.92 -7.23 10.87
CA ALA A 69 3.31 -6.90 9.51
C ALA A 69 2.68 -5.59 9.05
N VAL A 70 3.37 -4.82 8.21
CA VAL A 70 2.80 -3.63 7.58
C VAL A 70 3.01 -3.71 6.08
N TRP A 71 1.93 -3.56 5.31
CA TRP A 71 2.02 -3.33 3.87
C TRP A 71 2.09 -1.83 3.59
N VAL A 72 3.15 -1.44 2.89
CA VAL A 72 3.39 -0.09 2.42
C VAL A 72 3.09 -0.02 0.93
N GLN A 73 2.08 0.76 0.54
CA GLN A 73 1.92 1.18 -0.84
C GLN A 73 2.58 2.54 -1.06
N VAL A 74 3.62 2.59 -1.88
CA VAL A 74 4.23 3.86 -2.30
C VAL A 74 3.24 4.56 -3.22
N CYS A 75 2.58 5.60 -2.71
CA CYS A 75 1.61 6.41 -3.44
C CYS A 75 2.11 7.83 -3.66
N ILE A 76 1.84 8.40 -4.84
CA ILE A 76 2.23 9.77 -5.19
C ILE A 76 1.12 10.52 -5.91
N PHE A 77 1.23 11.85 -5.88
CA PHE A 77 0.66 12.70 -6.92
C PHE A 77 1.76 13.09 -7.92
N ALA A 78 1.38 13.44 -9.15
CA ALA A 78 2.29 13.76 -10.24
C ALA A 78 3.33 14.83 -9.87
N ASN A 79 2.90 15.82 -9.07
CA ASN A 79 3.75 16.83 -8.49
C ASN A 79 3.55 16.83 -6.97
N PRO A 80 4.61 16.63 -6.16
CA PRO A 80 6.03 16.57 -6.53
C PRO A 80 6.54 15.16 -6.91
N GLY A 81 5.69 14.13 -6.91
CA GLY A 81 6.15 12.75 -6.99
C GLY A 81 6.68 12.23 -5.64
N ALA A 82 7.69 11.36 -5.66
CA ALA A 82 8.41 10.92 -4.46
C ALA A 82 9.87 10.58 -4.76
N THR A 83 10.69 10.70 -3.73
CA THR A 83 12.10 10.32 -3.71
C THR A 83 12.32 9.04 -2.93
N TYR A 84 13.47 8.40 -3.13
CA TYR A 84 13.85 7.23 -2.35
C TYR A 84 14.09 7.55 -0.87
N GLU A 85 14.59 8.74 -0.55
CA GLU A 85 14.76 9.18 0.85
C GLU A 85 13.41 9.24 1.59
N GLU A 86 12.38 9.78 0.96
CA GLU A 86 11.04 9.82 1.55
C GLU A 86 10.47 8.41 1.74
N VAL A 87 10.73 7.48 0.82
CA VAL A 87 10.36 6.07 0.97
C VAL A 87 11.06 5.42 2.16
N LYS A 88 12.37 5.68 2.36
CA LYS A 88 13.09 5.20 3.55
C LYS A 88 12.50 5.77 4.85
N SER A 89 12.19 7.06 4.89
CA SER A 89 11.53 7.67 6.05
C SER A 89 10.17 7.03 6.32
N LEU A 90 9.38 6.80 5.28
CA LEU A 90 8.07 6.19 5.36
C LEU A 90 8.15 4.73 5.90
N ILE A 91 9.13 3.94 5.45
CA ILE A 91 9.41 2.59 5.97
C ILE A 91 9.83 2.63 7.44
N ALA A 92 10.76 3.54 7.79
CA ALA A 92 11.25 3.69 9.15
C ALA A 92 10.11 4.09 10.11
N ASN A 93 9.21 4.97 9.67
CA ASN A 93 8.04 5.36 10.44
C ASN A 93 7.07 4.19 10.62
N ALA A 94 6.80 3.41 9.57
CA ALA A 94 5.96 2.21 9.69
C ALA A 94 6.45 1.25 10.79
N ARG A 95 7.76 1.09 10.97
CA ARG A 95 8.32 0.28 12.06
C ARG A 95 8.03 0.85 13.45
N GLN A 96 8.01 2.16 13.61
CA GLN A 96 7.75 2.80 14.91
C GLN A 96 6.30 2.59 15.37
N HIS A 97 5.36 2.52 14.42
CA HIS A 97 3.94 2.32 14.68
C HIS A 97 3.54 0.83 14.73
N ALA A 98 4.40 -0.09 14.27
CA ALA A 98 4.17 -1.53 14.30
C ALA A 98 4.69 -2.21 15.58
N ALA A 99 4.45 -3.52 15.70
CA ALA A 99 5.04 -4.33 16.75
C ALA A 99 6.58 -4.48 16.52
N PRO A 100 7.38 -4.65 17.59
CA PRO A 100 8.80 -4.94 17.45
C PRO A 100 9.04 -6.15 16.54
N GLY A 101 9.95 -6.01 15.56
CA GLY A 101 10.26 -7.08 14.60
C GLY A 101 9.20 -7.27 13.51
N ALA A 102 8.24 -6.36 13.35
CA ALA A 102 7.22 -6.47 12.32
C ALA A 102 7.83 -6.55 10.90
N LYS A 103 7.26 -7.43 10.08
CA LYS A 103 7.62 -7.56 8.66
C LYS A 103 7.08 -6.37 7.89
N ILE A 104 7.90 -5.76 7.03
CA ILE A 104 7.44 -4.70 6.15
C ILE A 104 7.39 -5.23 4.73
N TYR A 105 6.20 -5.18 4.13
CA TYR A 105 6.01 -5.43 2.71
C TYR A 105 5.89 -4.10 1.98
N ILE A 106 6.46 -3.99 0.78
CA ILE A 106 6.39 -2.75 0.00
C ILE A 106 6.01 -3.01 -1.45
N THR A 107 5.11 -2.20 -1.99
CA THR A 107 4.72 -2.21 -3.40
C THR A 107 4.59 -0.77 -3.93
N GLY A 108 4.62 -0.59 -5.26
CA GLY A 108 4.15 0.65 -5.87
C GLY A 108 2.62 0.78 -5.87
N GLN A 109 2.12 1.90 -6.39
CA GLN A 109 0.74 1.98 -6.89
C GLN A 109 0.52 0.93 -7.99
N PRO A 110 -0.73 0.46 -8.19
CA PRO A 110 -1.01 -0.48 -9.27
C PRO A 110 -0.54 0.07 -10.61
N ILE A 111 0.11 -0.77 -11.41
CA ILE A 111 0.38 -0.46 -12.81
C ILE A 111 -0.85 -0.80 -13.65
N TYR A 112 -0.91 -0.23 -14.85
CA TYR A 112 -2.02 -0.39 -15.81
C TYR A 112 -1.46 -0.97 -17.12
N PRO A 113 -1.27 -2.30 -17.22
CA PRO A 113 -0.51 -2.91 -18.32
C PRO A 113 -1.07 -2.61 -19.72
N ASP A 114 -2.39 -2.49 -19.84
CA ASP A 114 -3.13 -2.25 -21.07
C ASP A 114 -3.67 -0.81 -21.19
N ASN A 115 -3.31 0.05 -20.24
CA ASN A 115 -3.60 1.49 -20.25
C ASN A 115 -2.53 2.26 -19.48
N PRO A 116 -1.26 2.26 -19.91
CA PRO A 116 -0.12 2.71 -19.09
C PRO A 116 -0.13 4.21 -18.75
N SER A 117 -0.90 5.01 -19.46
CA SER A 117 -1.13 6.44 -19.15
C SER A 117 -2.22 6.66 -18.09
N SER A 118 -2.83 5.59 -17.59
CA SER A 118 -3.84 5.65 -16.55
C SER A 118 -3.25 6.12 -15.22
N CYS A 119 -4.12 6.73 -14.44
CA CYS A 119 -3.92 7.50 -13.23
C CYS A 119 -3.33 8.90 -13.42
N ALA A 120 -4.16 9.82 -13.91
CA ALA A 120 -3.81 11.24 -14.03
C ALA A 120 -3.34 11.87 -12.70
N LEU A 121 -3.83 11.38 -11.56
CA LEU A 121 -3.43 11.85 -10.23
C LEU A 121 -1.93 11.67 -9.98
N ALA A 122 -1.38 10.51 -10.35
CA ALA A 122 0.05 10.18 -10.20
C ALA A 122 0.88 10.64 -11.41
N GLY A 123 0.22 11.05 -12.50
CA GLY A 123 0.86 11.36 -13.77
C GLY A 123 1.24 10.10 -14.55
N PRO A 124 1.57 10.23 -15.85
CA PRO A 124 1.76 9.10 -16.76
C PRO A 124 2.93 8.17 -16.40
N THR A 125 3.90 8.66 -15.62
CA THR A 125 5.05 7.87 -15.17
C THR A 125 4.94 7.46 -13.70
N GLY A 126 3.91 7.91 -12.99
CA GLY A 126 3.81 7.77 -11.55
C GLY A 126 3.76 6.32 -11.07
N PRO A 127 2.87 5.46 -11.61
CA PRO A 127 2.84 4.05 -11.25
C PRO A 127 4.20 3.37 -11.46
N ALA A 128 4.86 3.60 -12.60
CA ALA A 128 6.18 3.04 -12.87
C ALA A 128 7.27 3.56 -11.91
N LEU A 129 7.22 4.84 -11.53
CA LEU A 129 8.13 5.43 -10.56
C LEU A 129 7.94 4.77 -9.18
N THR A 130 6.71 4.68 -8.67
CA THR A 130 6.44 4.09 -7.35
C THR A 130 6.84 2.62 -7.28
N GLU A 131 6.64 1.90 -8.37
CA GLU A 131 7.06 0.51 -8.52
C GLU A 131 8.59 0.37 -8.52
N SER A 132 9.30 1.27 -9.21
CA SER A 132 10.76 1.33 -9.18
C SER A 132 11.29 1.60 -7.77
N LEU A 133 10.68 2.55 -7.05
CA LEU A 133 11.04 2.89 -5.68
C LEU A 133 10.80 1.72 -4.70
N ALA A 134 9.70 0.98 -4.85
CA ALA A 134 9.42 -0.19 -4.04
C ALA A 134 10.45 -1.32 -4.27
N LYS A 135 10.82 -1.56 -5.54
CA LYS A 135 11.88 -2.52 -5.90
C LYS A 135 13.25 -2.07 -5.39
N GLN A 136 13.56 -0.79 -5.49
CA GLN A 136 14.78 -0.22 -4.94
C GLN A 136 14.86 -0.42 -3.43
N ALA A 137 13.77 -0.20 -2.69
CA ALA A 137 13.71 -0.44 -1.26
C ALA A 137 13.93 -1.91 -0.89
N ALA A 138 13.37 -2.85 -1.65
CA ALA A 138 13.57 -4.27 -1.40
C ALA A 138 14.97 -4.78 -1.78
N ALA A 139 15.62 -4.14 -2.75
CA ALA A 139 17.00 -4.44 -3.13
C ALA A 139 18.02 -3.86 -2.11
N ASP A 140 17.65 -2.83 -1.37
CA ASP A 140 18.45 -2.25 -0.30
C ASP A 140 18.32 -3.06 0.98
N ALA A 141 19.33 -3.90 1.25
CA ALA A 141 19.37 -4.76 2.44
C ALA A 141 19.27 -3.98 3.76
N THR A 142 19.65 -2.68 3.79
CA THR A 142 19.50 -1.85 4.99
C THR A 142 18.05 -1.54 5.31
N GLN A 143 17.17 -1.59 4.30
CA GLN A 143 15.75 -1.39 4.51
C GLN A 143 15.06 -2.62 5.03
N ASN A 144 15.56 -3.86 4.84
CA ASN A 144 14.94 -5.09 5.34
C ASN A 144 13.40 -5.13 5.12
N VAL A 145 12.99 -4.95 3.86
CA VAL A 145 11.59 -5.02 3.42
C VAL A 145 11.43 -6.10 2.36
N THR A 146 10.22 -6.64 2.22
CA THR A 146 9.89 -7.64 1.19
C THR A 146 9.05 -7.01 0.09
N TYR A 147 9.50 -7.13 -1.15
CA TYR A 147 8.68 -6.82 -2.31
C TYR A 147 7.98 -8.10 -2.80
N PRO A 148 6.64 -8.20 -2.65
CA PRO A 148 5.87 -9.41 -2.94
C PRO A 148 5.62 -9.61 -4.44
N GLY A 149 5.67 -8.53 -5.23
CA GLY A 149 5.17 -8.48 -6.59
C GLY A 149 4.48 -7.16 -6.93
N THR A 150 4.03 -7.06 -8.16
CA THR A 150 3.38 -5.86 -8.71
C THR A 150 1.86 -6.02 -8.62
N PHE A 151 1.15 -4.99 -8.16
CA PHE A 151 -0.30 -4.89 -8.35
C PHE A 151 -0.62 -4.40 -9.76
N GLN A 152 -1.60 -5.03 -10.40
CA GLN A 152 -2.06 -4.68 -11.75
C GLN A 152 -3.56 -4.36 -11.74
N LEU A 153 -3.93 -3.28 -12.41
CA LEU A 153 -5.32 -2.90 -12.66
C LEU A 153 -5.54 -2.78 -14.16
N MET A 154 -6.37 -3.67 -14.72
CA MET A 154 -6.59 -3.76 -16.17
C MET A 154 -7.64 -2.76 -16.64
N LYS A 155 -7.64 -2.43 -17.93
CA LYS A 155 -8.65 -1.55 -18.53
C LYS A 155 -10.07 -2.08 -18.28
N GLY A 156 -10.96 -1.16 -17.88
CA GLY A 156 -12.33 -1.48 -17.49
C GLY A 156 -12.46 -1.97 -16.04
N GLN A 157 -11.36 -2.05 -15.29
CA GLN A 157 -11.36 -2.29 -13.85
C GLN A 157 -11.25 -0.98 -13.04
N GLU A 158 -11.05 0.14 -13.72
CA GLU A 158 -11.07 1.49 -13.20
C GLU A 158 -12.42 2.19 -13.41
N VAL A 159 -12.71 3.23 -12.62
CA VAL A 159 -13.94 4.04 -12.74
C VAL A 159 -13.69 5.46 -13.25
N ASP A 160 -12.51 6.02 -12.98
CA ASP A 160 -12.17 7.41 -13.30
C ASP A 160 -10.80 7.54 -13.98
N GLY A 161 -10.31 6.44 -14.54
CA GLY A 161 -8.96 6.39 -15.08
C GLY A 161 -7.88 6.38 -13.99
N CYS A 162 -8.19 6.07 -12.72
CA CYS A 162 -7.20 5.70 -11.70
C CYS A 162 -7.78 4.66 -10.72
N HIS A 163 -8.85 5.02 -10.02
CA HIS A 163 -9.40 4.22 -8.95
C HIS A 163 -10.10 2.98 -9.47
N ALA A 164 -9.98 1.90 -8.72
CA ALA A 164 -10.64 0.64 -9.05
C ALA A 164 -12.15 0.75 -8.84
N ASN A 165 -12.91 0.27 -9.83
CA ASN A 165 -14.33 -0.06 -9.66
C ASN A 165 -14.49 -1.38 -8.89
N THR A 166 -15.73 -1.86 -8.67
CA THR A 166 -15.98 -3.11 -7.93
C THR A 166 -15.23 -4.32 -8.50
N ALA A 167 -15.17 -4.47 -9.83
CA ALA A 167 -14.44 -5.57 -10.46
C ALA A 167 -12.92 -5.42 -10.26
N GLY A 168 -12.41 -4.19 -10.33
CA GLY A 168 -11.01 -3.89 -10.04
C GLY A 168 -10.61 -4.11 -8.60
N GLN A 169 -11.46 -3.74 -7.65
CA GLN A 169 -11.26 -4.03 -6.24
C GLN A 169 -11.18 -5.54 -6.02
N ALA A 170 -12.10 -6.32 -6.58
CA ALA A 170 -12.03 -7.78 -6.51
C ALA A 170 -10.74 -8.35 -7.15
N SER A 171 -10.29 -7.79 -8.27
CA SER A 171 -9.03 -8.17 -8.94
C SER A 171 -7.81 -7.90 -8.05
N LEU A 172 -7.69 -6.68 -7.52
CA LEU A 172 -6.63 -6.27 -6.60
C LEU A 172 -6.67 -7.07 -5.29
N GLY A 173 -7.86 -7.35 -4.77
CA GLY A 173 -8.05 -8.17 -3.58
C GLY A 173 -7.52 -9.60 -3.75
N LYS A 174 -7.78 -10.23 -4.90
CA LYS A 174 -7.24 -11.57 -5.23
C LYS A 174 -5.71 -11.56 -5.33
N GLN A 175 -5.13 -10.51 -5.91
CA GLN A 175 -3.67 -10.35 -5.95
C GLN A 175 -3.10 -10.20 -4.54
N ALA A 176 -3.75 -9.43 -3.67
CA ALA A 176 -3.36 -9.29 -2.27
C ALA A 176 -3.45 -10.64 -1.53
N VAL A 177 -4.53 -11.40 -1.70
CA VAL A 177 -4.62 -12.77 -1.13
C VAL A 177 -3.49 -13.66 -1.66
N ALA A 178 -3.12 -13.57 -2.94
CA ALA A 178 -1.99 -14.34 -3.47
C ALA A 178 -0.64 -13.95 -2.86
N PHE A 179 -0.46 -12.69 -2.43
CA PHE A 179 0.78 -12.22 -1.82
C PHE A 179 0.91 -12.55 -0.32
N TRP A 180 -0.20 -12.53 0.44
CA TRP A 180 -0.16 -12.59 1.90
C TRP A 180 -1.30 -13.37 2.58
N GLY A 181 -2.22 -13.93 1.80
CA GLY A 181 -3.32 -14.78 2.28
C GLY A 181 -2.87 -16.18 2.71
#